data_AF-A0A4X2KEI6-F1
#
_entry.id   AF-A0A4X2KEI6-F1
#
_cell.length_a   1.000
_cell.length_b   1.000
_cell.length_c   1.000
_cell.angle_alpha   90.00
_cell.angle_beta   90.00
_cell.angle_gamma   90.00
#
_symmetry.space_group_name_H-M   'P 1'
#
loop_
_entity.id
_entity.type
_entity.pdbx_description
1 polymer ?
#
loop_
_entity_poly.entity_id
_entity_poly.type
_entity_poly.pdbx_seq_one_letter_code
_entity_poly.pdbx_strand_id
1 'polypeptide(L)' 'VEGVQYKWANYLPGWQPLWFVLNNGTLSYYDSQDDVCKGSRGRIKMAVCEIKQVHSIQEHPS' A
#
# COMPACT_ATOMS: atom_id res chain seq x y z
N VAL A 1 11.36 -0.58 -6.04
CA VAL A 1 10.31 0.32 -6.59
C VAL A 1 9.52 0.88 -5.42
N GLU A 2 9.10 2.13 -5.50
CA GLU A 2 8.41 2.82 -4.41
C GLU A 2 7.41 3.86 -4.93
N GLY A 3 6.45 4.24 -4.10
CA GLY A 3 5.45 5.24 -4.44
C GLY A 3 4.25 5.29 -3.49
N VAL A 4 3.40 6.29 -3.68
CA VAL A 4 2.13 6.42 -2.93
C VAL A 4 1.12 5.41 -3.46
N GLN A 5 0.51 4.65 -2.56
CA GLN A 5 -0.68 3.85 -2.84
C GLN A 5 -1.72 4.00 -1.74
N TYR A 6 -2.96 3.67 -2.07
CA TYR A 6 -4.07 3.79 -1.14
C TYR A 6 -4.37 2.47 -0.44
N LYS A 7 -4.54 2.50 0.87
CA LYS A 7 -4.95 1.36 1.69
C LYS A 7 -6.15 1.74 2.56
N TRP A 8 -7.13 0.85 2.67
CA TRP A 8 -8.21 1.01 3.62
C TRP A 8 -7.66 1.00 5.06
N ALA A 9 -7.94 2.07 5.81
CA ALA A 9 -7.51 2.17 7.19
C ALA A 9 -8.50 1.45 8.11
N ASN A 10 -7.98 0.78 9.13
CA ASN A 10 -8.81 0.02 10.06
C ASN A 10 -9.56 0.93 11.05
N TYR A 11 -8.94 2.06 11.41
CA TYR A 11 -9.43 2.98 12.46
C TYR A 11 -9.73 4.38 11.94
N LEU A 12 -9.29 4.71 10.73
CA LEU A 12 -9.59 5.97 10.05
C LEU A 12 -10.59 5.68 8.92
N PRO A 13 -11.53 6.59 8.65
CA PRO A 13 -12.48 6.41 7.57
C PRO A 13 -11.78 6.44 6.21
N GLY A 14 -12.13 5.50 5.33
CA GLY A 14 -11.77 5.53 3.92
C GLY A 14 -10.38 4.98 3.56
N TRP A 15 -10.04 5.20 2.29
CA TRP A 15 -8.74 4.90 1.71
C TRP A 15 -7.74 5.98 2.10
N GLN A 16 -6.63 5.58 2.72
CA GLN A 16 -5.57 6.48 3.15
C GLN A 16 -4.36 6.34 2.24
N PRO A 17 -3.73 7.45 1.83
CA PRO A 17 -2.47 7.40 1.09
C PRO A 17 -1.35 6.94 2.03
N LEU A 18 -0.55 5.99 1.58
CA LEU A 18 0.64 5.50 2.29
C LEU A 18 1.80 5.35 1.31
N TRP A 19 3.02 5.49 1.81
CA TRP A 19 4.22 5.25 1.03
C TRP A 19 4.56 3.76 1.04
N PHE A 20 4.62 3.14 -0.13
CA PHE A 20 4.96 1.73 -0.29
C PHE A 20 6.35 1.57 -0.89
N VAL A 21 7.12 0.62 -0.36
CA VAL A 21 8.44 0.24 -0.86
C VAL A 21 8.44 -1.26 -1.08
N LEU A 22 8.64 -1.69 -2.32
CA LEU A 22 8.91 -3.08 -2.66
C LEU A 22 10.42 -3.29 -2.76
N ASN A 23 10.95 -4.07 -1.80
CA ASN A 23 12.36 -4.42 -1.72
C ASN A 23 12.52 -5.90 -1.33
N ASN A 24 13.41 -6.63 -2.01
CA ASN A 24 13.71 -8.04 -1.76
C ASN A 24 12.47 -8.93 -1.55
N GLY A 25 11.49 -8.82 -2.46
CA GLY A 25 10.26 -9.62 -2.40
C GLY A 25 9.35 -9.32 -1.21
N THR A 26 9.58 -8.22 -0.49
CA THR A 26 8.76 -7.75 0.62
C THR A 26 8.24 -6.36 0.30
N LEU A 27 6.92 -6.21 0.30
CA LEU A 27 6.23 -4.93 0.18
C LEU A 27 6.03 -4.36 1.59
N SER A 28 6.71 -3.27 1.91
CA SER A 28 6.59 -2.56 3.19
C SER A 28 5.86 -1.24 2.99
N TYR A 29 5.14 -0.75 4.01
CA TYR A 29 4.46 0.55 3.94
C TYR A 29 4.69 1.44 5.16
N TYR A 30 4.60 2.74 4.93
CA TYR A 30 4.92 3.83 5.85
C TYR A 30 3.89 4.97 5.70
N ASP A 31 3.78 5.84 6.70
CA ASP A 31 2.86 6.99 6.64
C ASP A 31 3.27 7.98 5.53
N SER A 32 4.57 8.20 5.34
CA SER A 32 5.14 9.02 4.28
C SER A 32 6.52 8.52 3.83
N GLN A 33 7.06 9.10 2.76
CA GLN A 33 8.41 8.77 2.28
C GLN A 33 9.49 9.10 3.34
N ASP A 34 9.31 10.17 4.10
CA ASP A 34 10.24 10.58 5.17
C ASP A 34 10.21 9.62 6.38
N ASP A 35 9.12 8.88 6.55
CA ASP A 35 8.94 7.94 7.65
C ASP A 35 9.59 6.57 7.39
N VAL A 36 10.16 6.34 6.20
CA VAL A 36 10.86 5.08 5.88
C VAL A 36 11.97 4.78 6.88
N CYS A 37 12.67 5.83 7.34
CA CYS A 37 13.73 5.73 8.34
C CYS A 37 13.22 5.48 9.77
N LYS A 38 11.93 5.74 10.05
CA LYS A 38 11.33 5.62 11.39
C LYS A 38 10.79 4.21 11.68
N GLY A 39 10.65 3.39 10.65
CA GLY A 39 10.24 1.99 10.76
C GLY A 39 8.90 1.69 10.08
N SER A 40 8.77 0.47 9.55
CA SER A 40 7.61 0.05 8.76
C SER A 40 6.36 -0.15 9.61
N ARG A 41 5.21 0.35 9.15
CA ARG A 41 3.90 0.08 9.78
C ARG A 41 3.33 -1.30 9.47
N GLY A 42 3.91 -1.98 8.49
CA GLY A 42 3.60 -3.35 8.13
C GLY A 42 4.38 -3.79 6.91
N ARG A 43 4.46 -5.11 6.72
CA ARG A 43 5.16 -5.74 5.60
C ARG A 43 4.42 -6.98 5.11
N ILE A 44 4.41 -7.17 3.80
CA ILE A 44 3.77 -8.28 3.10
C ILE A 44 4.84 -8.98 2.27
N LYS A 45 5.04 -10.28 2.50
CA LYS A 45 5.94 -11.09 1.66
C LYS A 45 5.24 -11.43 0.37
N MET A 46 5.77 -10.97 -0.75
CA MET A 46 5.16 -11.15 -2.08
C MET A 46 5.11 -12.62 -2.50
N ALA A 47 6.09 -13.42 -2.07
CA ALA A 47 6.18 -14.84 -2.41
C ALA A 47 5.02 -15.70 -1.85
N VAL A 48 4.28 -15.20 -0.86
CA VAL A 48 3.19 -15.94 -0.20
C VAL A 48 1.86 -15.18 -0.24
N CYS A 49 1.82 -14.02 -0.90
CA CYS A 49 0.58 -13.29 -1.09
C CYS A 49 0.00 -13.59 -2.47
N GLU A 50 -1.32 -13.67 -2.54
CA GLU A 50 -2.05 -13.74 -3.79
C GLU A 50 -2.50 -12.32 -4.19
N ILE A 51 -2.16 -11.90 -5.40
CA ILE A 51 -2.68 -10.64 -5.96
C ILE A 51 -3.96 -10.99 -6.72
N LYS A 52 -5.10 -10.54 -6.19
CA LYS A 52 -6.40 -10.68 -6.86
C LYS A 52 -6.63 -9.46 -7.74
N GLN A 53 -6.63 -9.67 -9.06
CA GLN A 53 -7.08 -8.65 -9.98
C GLN A 53 -8.60 -8.56 -9.88
N VAL A 54 -9.10 -7.46 -9.32
CA VAL A 54 -10.52 -7.14 -9.32
C VAL A 54 -10.72 -6.05 -10.36
N HIS A 55 -11.52 -6.34 -11.39
CA HIS A 55 -12.02 -5.30 -12.28
C HIS A 55 -13.05 -4.48 -11.50
N SER A 56 -12.63 -3.40 -10.85
CA SER A 56 -13.58 -2.34 -10.52
C SER A 56 -13.93 -1.64 -11.83
N ILE A 57 -15.08 -2.00 -12.40
CA ILE A 57 -15.82 -1.10 -13.29
C ILE A 57 -16.30 0.05 -12.41
N GLN A 58 -15.42 1.01 -12.17
CA GLN A 58 -15.81 2.29 -11.64
C GLN A 58 -15.64 3.26 -12.80
N GLU A 59 -16.73 3.44 -13.55
CA GLU A 59 -16.85 4.57 -14.45
C GLU A 59 -16.62 5.83 -13.60
N HIS A 60 -15.51 6.51 -13.85
CA HIS A 60 -15.35 7.87 -13.35
C HIS A 60 -16.48 8.70 -13.96
N PRO A 61 -17.41 9.30 -13.18
CA PRO A 61 -18.28 10.32 -13.72
C PRO A 61 -17.39 11.49 -14.13
N SER A 62 -17.53 11.90 -15.39
CA SER A 62 -16.86 13.02 -16.04
C SER A 62 -16.92 14.32 -15.24
#